data_AF-A0A7J3AYP3-F1
#
_entry.id   AF-A0A7J3AYP3-F1
#
_cell.length_a   1.000
_cell.length_b   1.000
_cell.length_c   1.000
_cell.angle_alpha   90.00
_cell.angle_beta   90.00
_cell.angle_gamma   90.00
#
_symmetry.space_group_name_H-M   'P 1'
#
loop_
_entity.id
_entity.type
_entity.pdbx_description
1 polymer ?
#
loop_
_entity_poly.entity_id
_entity_poly.type
_entity_poly.pdbx_seq_one_letter_code
_entity_poly.pdbx_strand_id
1 'polypeptide(L)'
;MLTLSLEVTEVRKTQSGIVLSLSRPSGIEEIPPPESEEEAMMFQVMRAMEKYMRLPIPIAQPSVPTVTIILNEEEYDRIGRPTVGDSLRLVISKEEGGFRVGVDY
;
A
#
# COMPACT_ATOMS: atom_id res chain seq x y z
N MET A 1 15.32 -8.89 -10.63
CA MET A 1 13.86 -8.82 -10.87
C MET A 1 13.21 -8.65 -9.52
N LEU A 2 12.49 -7.55 -9.31
CA LEU A 2 11.81 -7.23 -8.05
C LEU A 2 10.31 -7.37 -8.29
N THR A 3 9.61 -8.09 -7.42
CA THR A 3 8.16 -8.24 -7.51
C THR A 3 7.53 -7.63 -6.26
N LEU A 4 6.63 -6.66 -6.43
CA LEU A 4 5.89 -6.00 -5.36
C LEU A 4 4.42 -6.40 -5.46
N SER A 5 3.82 -6.77 -4.34
CA SER A 5 2.37 -6.97 -4.25
C SER A 5 1.80 -5.74 -3.54
N LEU A 6 1.06 -4.91 -4.27
CA LEU A 6 0.48 -3.68 -3.76
C LEU A 6 -1.04 -3.71 -3.91
N GLU A 7 -1.73 -3.04 -3.01
CA GLU A 7 -3.17 -2.86 -3.01
C GLU A 7 -3.52 -1.50 -3.63
N VAL A 8 -4.55 -1.46 -4.46
CA VAL A 8 -5.09 -0.22 -5.02
C VAL A 8 -5.82 0.53 -3.91
N THR A 9 -5.27 1.69 -3.53
CA THR A 9 -5.85 2.55 -2.49
C THR A 9 -6.69 3.67 -3.07
N GLU A 10 -6.39 4.13 -4.29
CA GLU A 10 -7.15 5.18 -4.96
C GLU A 10 -7.13 5.00 -6.48
N VAL A 11 -8.27 5.26 -7.11
CA VAL A 11 -8.41 5.37 -8.57
C VAL A 11 -9.04 6.72 -8.88
N ARG A 12 -8.34 7.58 -9.63
CA ARG A 12 -8.81 8.93 -9.97
C ARG A 12 -8.67 9.23 -11.46
N LYS A 13 -9.76 9.63 -12.13
CA LYS A 13 -9.70 10.13 -13.51
C LYS A 13 -9.27 11.59 -13.52
N THR A 14 -8.20 11.90 -14.22
CA THR A 14 -7.63 13.26 -14.38
C THR A 14 -7.61 13.64 -15.85
N GLN A 15 -7.31 14.91 -16.16
CA GLN A 15 -7.17 15.39 -17.55
C GLN A 15 -6.01 14.70 -18.29
N SER A 16 -5.06 14.12 -17.56
CA SER A 16 -3.86 13.46 -18.09
C SER A 16 -4.01 11.94 -18.22
N GLY A 17 -5.10 11.36 -17.71
CA GLY A 17 -5.31 9.91 -17.67
C GLY A 17 -5.92 9.42 -16.35
N ILE A 18 -5.90 8.11 -16.15
CA ILE A 18 -6.37 7.43 -14.94
C ILE A 18 -5.18 7.24 -14.00
N VAL A 19 -5.27 7.82 -12.81
CA VAL A 19 -4.25 7.74 -11.77
C VAL A 19 -4.62 6.59 -10.83
N LEU A 20 -3.70 5.65 -10.68
CA LEU A 20 -3.77 4.54 -9.74
C LEU A 20 -2.75 4.75 -8.63
N SER A 21 -3.23 4.87 -7.41
CA SER A 21 -2.41 4.90 -6.20
C SER A 21 -2.35 3.49 -5.62
N LEU A 22 -1.13 2.98 -5.45
CA LEU A 22 -0.84 1.65 -4.94
C LEU A 22 -0.05 1.76 -3.65
N SER A 23 -0.51 1.07 -2.62
CA SER A 23 0.14 1.03 -1.31
C SER A 23 0.41 -0.41 -0.91
N ARG A 24 1.32 -0.62 0.05
CA ARG A 24 1.43 -1.94 0.68
C ARG A 24 0.07 -2.33 1.25
N PRO A 25 -0.39 -3.58 1.07
CA PRO A 25 -1.67 -4.03 1.60
C PRO A 25 -1.72 -3.76 3.10
N SER A 26 -2.84 -3.18 3.53
CA SER A 26 -3.03 -2.70 4.90
C SER A 26 -3.34 -3.89 5.81
N GLY A 27 -2.34 -4.73 6.06
CA GLY A 27 -2.48 -5.95 6.88
C GLY A 27 -1.24 -6.32 7.67
N ILE A 28 -0.15 -5.56 7.54
CA ILE A 28 1.09 -5.78 8.27
C ILE A 28 1.60 -4.43 8.76
N GLU A 29 0.89 -3.81 9.71
CA GLU A 29 1.61 -3.12 10.77
C GLU A 29 2.34 -4.21 11.55
N GLU A 30 3.52 -4.59 11.06
CA GLU A 30 4.50 -5.32 11.83
C GLU A 30 4.94 -4.36 12.93
N ILE A 31 4.15 -4.34 14.01
CA ILE A 31 4.62 -3.77 15.26
C ILE A 31 5.83 -4.63 15.61
N PRO A 32 7.04 -4.05 15.65
CA PRO A 32 8.23 -4.82 15.98
C PRO A 32 8.00 -5.51 17.32
N PRO A 33 8.46 -6.77 17.48
CA PRO A 33 8.33 -7.45 18.76
C PRO A 33 9.07 -6.63 19.83
N PRO A 34 8.52 -6.53 21.06
CA PRO A 34 9.16 -5.78 22.12
C PRO A 34 10.57 -6.35 22.39
N GLU A 35 11.55 -5.46 22.51
CA GLU A 35 12.95 -5.84 22.75
C GLU A 35 13.22 -6.07 24.25
N SER A 36 12.26 -5.72 25.12
CA SER A 36 12.34 -5.90 26.57
C SER A 36 11.01 -6.28 27.23
N GLU A 37 11.10 -6.83 28.44
CA GLU A 37 9.93 -7.16 29.28
C GLU A 37 9.13 -5.91 29.68
N GLU A 38 9.82 -4.78 29.88
CA GLU A 38 9.22 -3.48 30.16
C GLU A 38 8.39 -2.97 28.96
N GLU A 39 8.93 -3.08 27.75
CA GLU A 39 8.21 -2.74 26.51
C GLU A 39 7.00 -3.66 26.28
N ALA A 40 7.12 -4.95 26.58
CA ALA A 40 6.02 -5.89 26.45
C ALA A 40 4.85 -5.52 27.39
N MET A 41 5.16 -5.14 28.63
CA MET A 41 4.15 -4.68 29.59
C MET A 41 3.51 -3.36 29.16
N MET A 42 4.30 -2.39 28.70
CA MET A 42 3.79 -1.12 28.17
C MET A 42 2.86 -1.34 26.97
N PHE A 43 3.25 -2.23 26.06
CA PHE A 43 2.47 -2.53 24.87
C PHE A 43 1.11 -3.15 25.22
N GLN A 44 1.08 -4.09 26.17
CA GLN A 44 -0.17 -4.69 26.66
C GLN A 44 -1.10 -3.64 27.30
N VAL A 45 -0.55 -2.71 28.08
CA VAL A 45 -1.32 -1.63 28.69
C VAL A 45 -1.87 -0.68 27.62
N MET A 46 -1.07 -0.31 26.61
CA MET A 46 -1.53 0.52 25.49
C MET A 46 -2.67 -0.16 24.71
N ARG A 47 -2.53 -1.46 24.39
CA ARG A 47 -3.58 -2.23 23.69
C ARG A 47 -4.86 -2.37 24.53
N ALA A 48 -4.73 -2.53 25.83
CA ALA A 48 -5.87 -2.51 26.74
C ALA A 48 -6.53 -1.13 26.74
N MET A 49 -5.76 -0.04 26.82
CA MET A 49 -6.29 1.32 26.76
C MET A 49 -6.97 1.63 25.42
N GLU A 50 -6.42 1.19 24.29
CA GLU A 50 -7.04 1.28 22.96
C GLU A 50 -8.43 0.64 22.95
N LYS A 51 -8.52 -0.59 23.46
CA LYS A 51 -9.77 -1.37 23.49
C LYS A 51 -10.87 -0.70 24.32
N TYR A 52 -10.50 -0.02 25.40
CA TYR A 52 -11.47 0.52 26.36
C TYR A 52 -11.74 2.02 26.21
N MET A 53 -10.81 2.82 25.67
CA MET A 53 -10.94 4.28 25.71
C MET A 53 -11.34 4.96 24.39
N ARG A 54 -11.49 4.24 23.26
CA ARG A 54 -11.77 4.86 21.94
C ARG A 54 -10.96 6.14 21.73
N LEU A 55 -9.68 6.10 22.11
CA LEU A 55 -8.81 7.25 21.96
C LEU A 55 -8.80 7.65 20.48
N PRO A 56 -8.89 8.94 20.15
CA PRO A 56 -8.72 9.38 18.77
C PRO A 56 -7.32 8.96 18.35
N ILE A 57 -7.27 7.96 17.48
CA ILE A 57 -6.06 7.42 16.90
C ILE A 57 -5.28 8.62 16.36
N PRO A 58 -3.98 8.79 16.64
CA PRO A 58 -3.18 9.72 15.88
C PRO A 58 -3.36 9.30 14.43
N ILE A 59 -4.06 10.16 13.69
CA ILE A 59 -4.51 10.00 12.32
C ILE A 59 -3.45 9.17 11.62
N ALA A 60 -3.85 7.95 11.22
CA ALA A 60 -3.01 7.02 10.47
C ALA A 60 -2.12 7.86 9.57
N GLN A 61 -0.79 7.76 9.76
CA GLN A 61 0.15 8.50 8.92
C GLN A 61 -0.37 8.40 7.49
N PRO A 62 -0.61 9.52 6.79
CA PRO A 62 -1.22 9.46 5.47
C PRO A 62 -0.40 8.47 4.68
N SER A 63 -1.01 7.34 4.33
CA SER A 63 -0.33 6.21 3.72
C SER A 63 0.25 6.75 2.42
N VAL A 64 1.53 7.09 2.43
CA VAL A 64 2.17 7.64 1.25
C VAL A 64 2.08 6.54 0.20
N PRO A 65 1.43 6.78 -0.95
CA PRO A 65 1.30 5.76 -1.96
C PRO A 65 2.70 5.28 -2.31
N THR A 66 2.90 3.98 -2.19
CA THR A 66 4.21 3.36 -2.45
C THR A 66 4.56 3.50 -3.92
N VAL A 67 3.55 3.45 -4.79
CA VAL A 67 3.68 3.66 -6.23
C VAL A 67 2.44 4.40 -6.74
N THR A 68 2.64 5.44 -7.55
CA THR A 68 1.57 6.06 -8.34
C THR A 68 1.83 5.78 -9.81
N ILE A 69 0.83 5.23 -10.51
CA ILE A 69 0.90 4.94 -11.94
C ILE A 69 -0.14 5.82 -12.65
N ILE A 70 0.27 6.46 -13.73
CA ILE A 70 -0.63 7.20 -14.61
C ILE A 70 -0.80 6.36 -15.86
N LEU A 71 -2.02 5.92 -16.12
CA LEU A 71 -2.39 5.10 -17.27
C LEU A 71 -3.31 5.89 -18.20
N ASN A 72 -3.21 5.62 -19.49
CA ASN A 72 -4.25 6.00 -20.43
C ASN A 72 -5.45 5.03 -20.33
N GLU A 73 -6.55 5.35 -21.03
CA GLU A 73 -7.79 4.56 -20.97
C GLU A 73 -7.62 3.15 -21.57
N GLU A 74 -6.81 3.00 -22.61
CA GLU A 74 -6.50 1.70 -23.22
C GLU A 74 -5.65 0.82 -22.30
N GLU A 75 -4.65 1.38 -21.62
CA GLU A 75 -3.81 0.68 -20.65
C GLU A 75 -4.61 0.25 -19.43
N TYR A 76 -5.50 1.12 -18.93
CA TYR A 76 -6.40 0.80 -17.83
C TYR A 76 -7.36 -0.35 -18.18
N ASP A 77 -7.87 -0.38 -19.42
CA ASP A 77 -8.69 -1.47 -19.92
C ASP A 77 -7.90 -2.78 -20.07
N ARG A 78 -6.64 -2.71 -20.52
CA ARG A 78 -5.76 -3.88 -20.68
C ARG A 78 -5.41 -4.56 -19.36
N ILE A 79 -5.37 -3.82 -18.26
CA ILE A 79 -5.10 -4.37 -16.93
C ILE A 79 -6.38 -4.81 -16.19
N GLY A 80 -7.53 -4.80 -16.86
CA GLY A 80 -8.80 -5.31 -16.30
C GLY A 80 -9.56 -4.31 -15.43
N ARG A 81 -9.27 -3.00 -15.52
CA ARG A 81 -9.94 -1.94 -14.76
C ARG A 81 -9.94 -2.16 -13.24
N PRO A 82 -8.77 -2.29 -12.60
CA PRO A 82 -8.68 -2.59 -11.18
C PRO A 82 -9.33 -1.49 -10.35
N THR A 83 -10.04 -1.91 -9.31
CA THR A 83 -10.79 -1.08 -8.37
C THR A 83 -10.09 -0.98 -7.02
N VAL A 84 -10.53 -0.05 -6.17
CA VAL A 84 -9.98 0.10 -4.81
C VAL A 84 -10.16 -1.21 -4.03
N GLY A 85 -9.08 -1.70 -3.43
CA GLY A 85 -9.01 -2.99 -2.72
C GLY A 85 -8.44 -4.14 -3.57
N ASP A 86 -8.29 -3.97 -4.88
CA ASP A 86 -7.67 -4.99 -5.72
C ASP A 86 -6.16 -5.05 -5.48
N SER A 87 -5.62 -6.27 -5.47
CA SER A 87 -4.19 -6.51 -5.33
C SER A 87 -3.54 -6.63 -6.71
N LEU A 88 -2.56 -5.77 -6.98
CA LEU A 88 -1.75 -5.79 -8.20
C LEU A 88 -0.34 -6.28 -7.91
N ARG A 89 0.13 -7.20 -8.76
CA ARG A 89 1.52 -7.65 -8.75
C ARG A 89 2.32 -6.83 -9.75
N LEU A 90 3.19 -5.98 -9.24
CA LEU A 90 4.14 -5.20 -10.03
C LEU A 90 5.46 -5.95 -10.16
N VAL A 91 5.86 -6.23 -11.39
CA VAL A 91 7.16 -6.82 -11.72
C VAL A 91 8.05 -5.71 -12.26
N ILE A 92 9.10 -5.38 -11.51
CA ILE A 92 10.13 -4.41 -11.90
C ILE A 92 11.36 -5.19 -12.36
N SER A 93 11.61 -5.17 -13.67
CA SER A 93 12.85 -5.68 -14.27
C SER A 93 13.81 -4.52 -14.58
N LYS A 94 15.10 -4.76 -14.33
CA LYS A 94 16.16 -3.82 -14.72
C LYS A 94 16.61 -4.21 -16.12
N GLU A 95 16.51 -3.29 -17.07
CA GLU A 95 17.05 -3.44 -18.43
C GLU A 95 18.23 -2.48 -18.62
N GLU A 96 19.09 -2.73 -19.62
CA GLU A 96 20.22 -1.85 -19.95
C GLU A 96 19.69 -0.51 -20.48
N GLY A 97 19.54 0.46 -19.57
CA GLY A 97 19.03 1.80 -19.86
C GLY A 97 17.86 2.27 -18.99
N GLY A 98 17.27 1.40 -18.15
CA GLY A 98 16.16 1.80 -17.27
C GLY A 98 15.49 0.67 -16.48
N PHE A 99 14.31 0.97 -15.93
CA PHE A 99 13.45 0.01 -15.24
C PHE A 99 12.18 -0.19 -16.05
N ARG A 100 11.80 -1.44 -16.30
CA ARG A 100 10.53 -1.81 -16.90
C ARG A 100 9.59 -2.29 -15.80
N VAL A 101 8.39 -1.71 -15.76
CA VAL A 101 7.32 -2.07 -14.81
C VAL A 101 6.25 -2.83 -15.58
N GLY A 102 6.02 -4.08 -15.23
CA GLY A 102 4.91 -4.91 -15.72
C GLY A 102 3.89 -5.15 -14.60
N VAL A 103 2.62 -5.27 -14.97
CA VAL A 103 1.54 -5.70 -14.06
C VAL A 103 1.13 -7.11 -14.48
N ASP A 104 1.16 -8.05 -13.55
CA ASP A 104 0.76 -9.45 -13.76
C ASP A 104 -0.60 -9.67 -13.08
N TYR A 105 -1.60 -10.12 -13.84
CA TYR A 105 -3.00 -10.27 -13.44
C TYR A 105 -3.44 -11.75 -13.43
#